data_AF-A0A0U4BDH2-F1
#
_entry.id   AF-A0A0U4BDH2-F1
#
_cell.length_a   1.000
_cell.length_b   1.000
_cell.length_c   1.000
_cell.angle_alpha   90.00
_cell.angle_beta   90.00
_cell.angle_gamma   90.00
#
_symmetry.space_group_name_H-M   'P 1'
#
loop_
_entity.id
_entity.type
_entity.pdbx_description
1 polymer ?
#
loop_
_entity_poly.entity_id
_entity_poly.type
_entity_poly.pdbx_seq_one_letter_code
_entity_poly.pdbx_strand_id
1 'polypeptide(L)'
;MLSDHRRIAVLGLVVVTVLALAVSWWTQPTALPGDAERVAQRAAVDSTVDVVVVPSVPPGLTLRSVEPDLPAGTTRADVQVLLCGRLDGDASVEVSTAGDLTAICSTARPAKAGTRTRPDESLLVRVTPRARGDVELRGLRVRYTRDARHLWQTGTQLVPVAVRVITP
;
A
#
# COMPACT_ATOMS: atom_id res chain seq x y z
N MET A 1 2.74 -31.39 -42.91
CA MET A 1 2.48 -30.03 -43.42
C MET A 1 1.18 -29.52 -42.80
N LEU A 2 1.23 -28.55 -41.88
CA LEU A 2 0.00 -27.83 -41.51
C LEU A 2 -0.42 -26.95 -42.69
N SER A 3 -1.70 -26.96 -43.07
CA SER A 3 -2.23 -26.06 -44.11
C SER A 3 -2.01 -24.60 -43.70
N ASP A 4 -1.76 -23.72 -44.68
CA ASP A 4 -1.44 -22.30 -44.43
C ASP A 4 -2.46 -21.59 -43.53
N HIS A 5 -3.72 -22.01 -43.57
CA HIS A 5 -4.78 -21.44 -42.74
C HIS A 5 -4.58 -21.72 -41.24
N ARG A 6 -4.04 -22.90 -40.87
CA ARG A 6 -3.70 -23.19 -39.47
C ARG A 6 -2.50 -22.38 -39.00
N ARG A 7 -1.53 -22.09 -39.88
CA ARG A 7 -0.37 -21.26 -39.54
C ARG A 7 -0.77 -19.81 -39.27
N ILE A 8 -1.62 -19.23 -40.13
CA ILE A 8 -2.15 -17.87 -39.96
C ILE A 8 -2.98 -17.77 -38.66
N ALA A 9 -3.84 -18.77 -38.39
CA ALA A 9 -4.64 -18.79 -37.17
C ALA A 9 -3.78 -18.85 -35.90
N VAL A 10 -2.74 -19.70 -35.89
CA VAL A 10 -1.81 -19.81 -34.75
C VAL A 10 -1.02 -18.51 -34.57
N LEU A 11 -0.50 -17.91 -35.66
CA LEU A 11 0.21 -16.64 -35.59
C LEU A 11 -0.68 -15.51 -35.06
N GLY A 12 -1.92 -15.44 -35.53
CA GLY A 12 -2.91 -14.47 -35.05
C GLY A 12 -3.19 -14.63 -33.55
N LEU A 13 -3.39 -15.86 -33.07
CA LEU A 13 -3.59 -16.14 -31.65
C LEU A 13 -2.39 -15.72 -30.80
N VAL A 14 -1.18 -16.04 -31.23
CA VAL A 14 0.06 -15.67 -30.52
C VAL A 14 0.18 -14.15 -30.41
N VAL A 15 -0.03 -13.42 -31.51
CA VAL A 15 0.02 -11.95 -31.51
C VAL A 15 -1.00 -11.35 -30.55
N VAL A 16 -2.25 -11.83 -30.57
CA VAL A 16 -3.30 -11.34 -29.65
C VAL A 16 -2.93 -11.61 -28.19
N THR A 17 -2.36 -12.78 -27.89
CA THR A 17 -1.98 -13.15 -26.52
C THR A 17 -0.81 -12.30 -26.02
N VAL A 18 0.21 -12.08 -26.87
CA VAL A 18 1.35 -11.20 -26.54
C VAL A 18 0.89 -9.76 -26.33
N LEU A 19 0.01 -9.24 -27.18
CA LEU A 19 -0.56 -7.90 -27.01
C LEU A 19 -1.38 -7.80 -25.72
N ALA A 20 -2.21 -8.79 -25.42
CA ALA A 20 -3.00 -8.82 -24.18
C ALA A 20 -2.11 -8.84 -22.92
N LEU A 21 -1.01 -9.62 -22.95
CA LEU A 21 -0.02 -9.65 -21.88
C LEU A 21 0.75 -8.33 -21.75
N ALA A 22 1.12 -7.70 -22.87
CA ALA A 22 1.78 -6.41 -22.85
C ALA A 22 0.88 -5.31 -22.25
N VAL A 23 -0.41 -5.30 -22.60
CA VAL A 23 -1.40 -4.35 -22.06
C VAL A 23 -1.68 -4.63 -20.58
N SER A 24 -1.78 -5.89 -20.16
CA SER A 24 -2.01 -6.22 -18.74
C SER A 24 -0.81 -5.83 -17.87
N TRP A 25 0.41 -6.08 -18.35
CA TRP A 25 1.63 -5.68 -17.65
C TRP A 25 1.76 -4.16 -17.56
N TRP A 26 1.41 -3.43 -18.62
CA TRP A 26 1.42 -1.98 -18.64
C TRP A 26 0.37 -1.33 -17.73
N THR A 27 -0.73 -2.03 -17.45
CA THR A 27 -1.84 -1.54 -16.59
C THR A 27 -1.74 -1.97 -15.13
N GLN A 28 -0.82 -2.89 -14.80
CA GLN A 28 -0.53 -3.31 -13.41
C GLN A 28 0.94 -3.12 -13.03
N PRO A 29 1.54 -1.93 -13.21
CA PRO A 29 2.89 -1.72 -12.72
C PRO A 29 2.89 -1.89 -11.19
N THR A 30 3.91 -2.57 -10.66
CA THR A 30 4.23 -2.48 -9.24
C THR A 30 5.06 -1.23 -9.04
N ALA A 31 4.64 -0.35 -8.13
CA ALA A 31 5.38 0.88 -7.81
C ALA A 31 5.85 0.89 -6.37
N LEU A 32 5.10 0.25 -5.48
CA LEU A 32 5.41 0.26 -4.06
C LEU A 32 6.24 -0.98 -3.71
N PRO A 33 7.37 -0.84 -3.01
CA PRO A 33 7.99 -1.98 -2.36
C PRO A 33 7.05 -2.49 -1.25
N GLY A 34 7.03 -3.79 -1.01
CA GLY A 34 6.14 -4.37 -0.01
C GLY A 34 6.45 -5.83 0.24
N ASP A 35 7.29 -6.08 1.25
CA ASP A 35 7.39 -7.39 1.88
C ASP A 35 6.45 -7.42 3.08
N ALA A 36 5.83 -8.58 3.31
CA ALA A 36 4.86 -8.74 4.38
C ALA A 36 5.58 -8.82 5.74
N GLU A 37 5.87 -7.67 6.36
CA GLU A 37 6.39 -7.65 7.72
C GLU A 37 5.25 -7.82 8.73
N ARG A 38 5.48 -8.69 9.73
CA ARG A 38 4.49 -9.02 10.77
C ARG A 38 4.81 -8.25 12.03
N VAL A 39 3.90 -7.37 12.43
CA VAL A 39 3.97 -6.57 13.65
C VAL A 39 2.79 -6.94 14.54
N ALA A 40 3.06 -7.33 15.77
CA ALA A 40 2.02 -7.53 16.78
C ALA A 40 2.26 -6.58 17.95
N GLN A 41 1.27 -5.75 18.25
CA GLN A 41 1.38 -4.69 19.24
C GLN A 41 0.20 -4.71 20.20
N ARG A 42 0.44 -4.44 21.49
CA ARG A 42 -0.64 -4.23 22.47
C ARG A 42 -0.95 -2.74 22.58
N ALA A 43 -2.23 -2.42 22.70
CA ALA A 43 -2.73 -1.06 22.87
C ALA A 43 -3.99 -1.08 23.75
N ALA A 44 -4.26 0.01 24.47
CA ALA A 44 -5.53 0.20 25.15
C ALA A 44 -6.63 0.65 24.16
N VAL A 45 -7.90 0.49 24.55
CA VAL A 45 -9.01 1.10 23.82
C VAL A 45 -8.78 2.62 23.75
N ASP A 46 -9.06 3.21 22.60
CA ASP A 46 -8.86 4.63 22.27
C ASP A 46 -7.41 5.13 22.28
N SER A 47 -6.43 4.23 22.46
CA SER A 47 -5.01 4.55 22.26
C SER A 47 -4.58 4.28 20.82
N THR A 48 -3.74 5.14 20.28
CA THR A 48 -3.26 5.06 18.90
C THR A 48 -1.96 4.27 18.81
N VAL A 49 -1.89 3.37 17.84
CA VAL A 49 -0.66 2.70 17.41
C VAL A 49 -0.31 3.20 16.02
N ASP A 50 0.92 3.68 15.85
CA ASP A 50 1.46 4.12 14.58
C ASP A 50 2.48 3.08 14.08
N VAL A 51 2.30 2.61 12.84
CA VAL A 51 3.15 1.59 12.22
C VAL A 51 3.61 2.04 10.85
N VAL A 52 4.92 2.09 10.63
CA VAL A 52 5.48 2.32 9.29
C VAL A 52 5.28 1.07 8.45
N VAL A 53 4.65 1.24 7.30
CA VAL A 53 4.20 0.13 6.44
C VAL A 53 4.98 0.04 5.14
N VAL A 54 5.26 1.19 4.52
CA VAL A 54 6.14 1.27 3.35
C VAL A 54 7.23 2.27 3.69
N PRO A 55 8.47 1.84 3.94
CA PRO A 55 9.53 2.72 4.41
C PRO A 55 9.98 3.72 3.33
N SER A 56 9.80 3.39 2.05
CA SER A 56 10.14 4.29 0.94
C SER A 56 9.10 4.20 -0.18
N VAL A 57 8.38 5.30 -0.39
CA VAL A 57 7.41 5.46 -1.46
C VAL A 57 8.07 6.23 -2.60
N PRO A 58 7.97 5.78 -3.86
CA PRO A 58 8.51 6.52 -4.97
C PRO A 58 7.91 7.92 -5.06
N PRO A 59 8.72 8.96 -5.32
CA PRO A 59 8.20 10.30 -5.50
C PRO A 59 7.39 10.42 -6.80
N GLY A 60 6.45 11.35 -6.82
CA GLY A 60 5.71 11.69 -8.04
C GLY A 60 4.48 10.81 -8.33
N LEU A 61 4.14 9.86 -7.46
CA LEU A 61 2.88 9.12 -7.54
C LEU A 61 1.73 10.00 -7.07
N THR A 62 0.65 10.06 -7.83
CA THR A 62 -0.60 10.68 -7.39
C THR A 62 -1.52 9.59 -6.86
N LEU A 63 -1.76 9.59 -5.55
CA LEU A 63 -2.67 8.67 -4.88
C LEU A 63 -4.10 8.94 -5.34
N ARG A 64 -4.81 7.89 -5.74
CA ARG A 64 -6.23 7.93 -6.12
C ARG A 64 -7.09 7.39 -4.99
N SER A 65 -6.66 6.32 -4.35
CA SER A 65 -7.22 5.81 -3.10
C SER A 65 -6.14 5.05 -2.34
N VAL A 66 -6.29 5.03 -1.02
CA VAL A 66 -5.48 4.22 -0.11
C VAL A 66 -6.43 3.65 0.92
N GLU A 67 -6.65 2.34 0.85
CA GLU A 67 -7.66 1.65 1.66
C GLU A 67 -6.99 0.56 2.49
N PRO A 68 -7.18 0.54 3.82
CA PRO A 68 -6.74 -0.56 4.65
C PRO A 68 -7.55 -1.82 4.36
N ASP A 69 -6.87 -2.96 4.20
CA ASP A 69 -7.47 -4.27 4.03
C ASP A 69 -7.68 -4.92 5.40
N LEU A 70 -8.87 -4.71 5.95
CA LEU A 70 -9.31 -5.25 7.23
C LEU A 70 -10.18 -6.49 6.98
N PRO A 71 -9.84 -7.68 7.49
CA PRO A 71 -10.65 -8.86 7.31
C PRO A 71 -12.03 -8.71 7.97
N ALA A 72 -13.01 -9.47 7.50
CA ALA A 72 -14.29 -9.54 8.21
C ALA A 72 -14.08 -10.08 9.64
N GLY A 73 -14.64 -9.40 10.64
CA GLY A 73 -14.57 -9.83 12.04
C GLY A 73 -13.44 -9.23 12.88
N THR A 74 -12.60 -8.32 12.36
CA THR A 74 -11.73 -7.51 13.23
C THR A 74 -12.59 -6.64 14.15
N THR A 75 -12.11 -6.42 15.37
CA THR A 75 -12.71 -5.49 16.32
C THR A 75 -12.81 -4.07 15.71
N ARG A 76 -13.82 -3.30 16.13
CA ARG A 76 -14.01 -1.91 15.65
C ARG A 76 -12.77 -1.08 15.94
N ALA A 77 -12.23 -0.42 14.92
CA ALA A 77 -11.09 0.48 15.02
C ALA A 77 -11.17 1.58 13.96
N ASP A 78 -10.60 2.74 14.28
CA ASP A 78 -10.35 3.78 13.29
C ASP A 78 -8.96 3.60 12.72
N VAL A 79 -8.88 3.46 11.39
CA VAL A 79 -7.62 3.27 10.68
C VAL A 79 -7.41 4.43 9.74
N GLN A 80 -6.29 5.14 9.92
CA GLN A 80 -5.88 6.25 9.07
C GLN A 80 -4.58 5.90 8.38
N VAL A 81 -4.47 6.24 7.10
CA VAL A 81 -3.23 6.08 6.33
C VAL A 81 -2.61 7.44 6.08
N LEU A 82 -1.34 7.57 6.42
CA LEU A 82 -0.59 8.81 6.43
C LEU A 82 0.66 8.68 5.55
N LEU A 83 1.10 9.80 4.99
CA LEU A 83 2.43 9.98 4.41
C LEU A 83 3.32 10.66 5.45
N CYS A 84 4.47 10.05 5.70
CA CYS A 84 5.49 10.51 6.64
C CYS A 84 6.66 11.11 5.85
N GLY A 85 7.00 12.39 6.06
CA GLY A 85 7.93 13.15 5.20
C GLY A 85 9.42 13.03 5.51
N ARG A 86 9.80 12.09 6.37
CA ARG A 86 11.15 11.59 6.68
C ARG A 86 11.03 10.82 8.00
N LEU A 87 11.52 9.59 8.03
CA LEU A 87 11.64 8.78 9.24
C LEU A 87 12.82 9.28 10.09
N ASP A 88 12.60 9.47 11.38
CA ASP A 88 13.64 9.85 12.34
C ASP A 88 14.21 8.59 13.00
N GLY A 89 15.19 7.94 12.36
CA GLY A 89 15.77 6.67 12.83
C GLY A 89 16.30 5.80 11.70
N ASP A 90 16.81 4.60 12.02
CA ASP A 90 17.12 3.60 11.00
C ASP A 90 15.80 3.13 10.35
N ALA A 91 15.74 3.12 9.01
CA ALA A 91 14.53 2.93 8.19
C ALA A 91 13.84 1.55 8.26
N SER A 92 14.07 0.78 9.35
CA SER A 92 13.32 -0.43 9.69
C SER A 92 11.91 -0.11 10.17
N VAL A 93 11.00 -1.08 10.09
CA VAL A 93 9.62 -0.96 10.54
C VAL A 93 9.58 -0.46 11.99
N GLU A 94 9.16 0.79 12.14
CA GLU A 94 9.08 1.46 13.44
C GLU A 94 7.64 1.45 13.93
N VAL A 95 7.48 1.15 15.22
CA VAL A 95 6.18 1.03 15.89
C VAL A 95 6.18 1.94 17.10
N SER A 96 5.28 2.93 17.12
CA SER A 96 5.04 3.77 18.30
C SER A 96 3.69 3.44 18.91
N THR A 97 3.70 3.21 20.22
CA THR A 97 2.56 2.73 21.01
C THR A 97 1.81 3.83 21.77
N ALA A 98 2.17 5.09 21.54
CA ALA A 98 1.59 6.23 22.24
C ALA A 98 1.02 7.32 21.31
N GLY A 99 0.95 7.07 20.00
CA GLY A 99 0.50 8.08 19.04
C GLY A 99 1.48 9.24 18.82
N ASP A 100 2.72 9.11 19.33
CA ASP A 100 3.76 10.11 19.14
C ASP A 100 4.34 10.00 17.74
N LEU A 101 3.53 10.43 16.76
CA LEU A 101 3.91 10.56 15.36
C LEU A 101 5.14 11.44 15.20
N THR A 102 5.35 12.41 16.09
CA THR A 102 6.48 13.34 16.02
C THR A 102 7.80 12.69 16.40
N ALA A 103 7.78 11.55 17.11
CA ALA A 103 8.98 10.78 17.40
C ALA A 103 9.47 9.95 16.19
N ILE A 104 8.58 9.61 15.25
CA ILE A 104 8.90 8.78 14.07
C ILE A 104 8.96 9.61 12.79
N CYS A 105 8.14 10.66 12.71
CA CYS A 105 7.90 11.43 11.50
C CYS A 105 8.11 12.91 11.75
N SER A 106 9.10 13.47 11.07
CA SER A 106 9.30 14.93 10.99
C SER A 106 8.05 15.69 10.51
N THR A 107 7.30 15.09 9.59
CA THR A 107 5.99 15.60 9.13
C THR A 107 5.07 14.43 8.82
N ALA A 108 3.78 14.58 9.12
CA ALA A 108 2.75 13.59 8.80
C ALA A 108 1.56 14.27 8.14
N ARG A 109 1.03 13.66 7.07
CA ARG A 109 -0.13 14.19 6.35
C ARG A 109 -1.03 13.07 5.80
N PRO A 110 -2.34 13.28 5.63
CA PRO A 110 -3.23 12.24 5.13
C PRO A 110 -2.87 11.73 3.73
N ALA A 111 -2.85 10.41 3.55
CA ALA A 111 -2.66 9.74 2.25
C ALA A 111 -3.99 9.64 1.47
N LYS A 112 -4.61 10.79 1.16
CA LYS A 112 -5.93 10.87 0.52
C LYS A 112 -5.86 10.94 -1.01
N ALA A 113 -7.00 10.74 -1.66
CA ALA A 113 -7.15 10.95 -3.10
C ALA A 113 -6.63 12.34 -3.56
N GLY A 114 -5.92 12.37 -4.68
CA GLY A 114 -5.29 13.58 -5.23
C GLY A 114 -3.94 13.94 -4.60
N THR A 115 -3.50 13.21 -3.57
CA THR A 115 -2.24 13.49 -2.89
C THR A 115 -1.06 13.02 -3.73
N ARG A 116 -0.11 13.92 -4.03
CA ARG A 116 1.14 13.57 -4.70
C ARG A 116 2.23 13.21 -3.69
N THR A 117 2.93 12.10 -3.91
CA THR A 117 4.05 11.66 -3.07
C THR A 117 5.29 12.51 -3.35
N ARG A 118 6.06 12.78 -2.29
CA ARG A 118 7.30 13.56 -2.31
C ARG A 118 8.51 12.63 -2.12
N PRO A 119 9.74 13.11 -2.39
CA PRO A 119 10.94 12.38 -2.01
C PRO A 119 10.94 12.05 -0.52
N ASP A 120 11.54 10.93 -0.16
CA ASP A 120 11.73 10.46 1.21
C ASP A 120 10.44 10.27 2.01
N GLU A 121 9.30 10.10 1.33
CA GLU A 121 8.03 9.80 2.00
C GLU A 121 7.84 8.29 2.24
N SER A 122 7.31 7.97 3.42
CA SER A 122 6.92 6.62 3.82
C SER A 122 5.40 6.54 3.99
N LEU A 123 4.78 5.37 3.77
CA LEU A 123 3.39 5.14 4.18
C LEU A 123 3.37 4.62 5.61
N LEU A 124 2.54 5.24 6.43
CA LEU A 124 2.31 4.88 7.82
C LEU A 124 0.82 4.60 8.02
N VAL A 125 0.51 3.63 8.87
CA VAL A 125 -0.85 3.36 9.31
C VAL A 125 -0.98 3.67 10.79
N ARG A 126 -1.99 4.48 11.10
CA ARG A 126 -2.42 4.79 12.46
C ARG A 126 -3.68 4.00 12.76
N VAL A 127 -3.61 3.17 13.79
CA VAL A 127 -4.73 2.32 14.24
C VAL A 127 -5.18 2.79 15.62
N THR A 128 -6.48 3.07 15.78
CA THR A 128 -7.10 3.41 17.07
C THR A 128 -8.19 2.39 17.38
N PRO A 129 -7.94 1.37 18.23
CA PRO A 129 -8.96 0.41 18.62
C PRO A 129 -10.11 1.12 19.36
N ARG A 130 -11.36 0.82 19.00
CA ARG A 130 -12.57 1.40 19.62
C ARG A 130 -13.32 0.42 20.51
N ALA A 131 -12.84 -0.81 20.61
CA ALA A 131 -13.38 -1.84 21.48
C ALA A 131 -12.29 -2.86 21.81
N ARG A 132 -12.57 -3.75 22.79
CA ARG A 132 -11.68 -4.86 23.13
C ARG A 132 -11.63 -5.91 22.04
N GLY A 133 -10.51 -6.62 21.97
CA GLY A 133 -10.22 -7.64 20.96
C GLY A 133 -9.13 -7.20 19.98
N ASP A 134 -9.06 -7.91 18.86
CA ASP A 134 -7.95 -7.80 17.92
C ASP A 134 -8.35 -7.02 16.67
N VAL A 135 -7.51 -6.06 16.33
CA VAL A 135 -7.55 -5.36 15.04
C VAL A 135 -6.47 -5.97 14.16
N GLU A 136 -6.87 -6.59 13.05
CA GLU A 136 -5.95 -7.19 12.07
C GLU A 136 -5.95 -6.34 10.81
N LEU A 137 -4.78 -5.94 10.34
CA LEU A 137 -4.57 -5.29 9.05
C LEU A 137 -3.70 -6.21 8.19
N ARG A 138 -4.22 -6.63 7.03
CA ARG A 138 -3.55 -7.55 6.09
C ARG A 138 -2.79 -6.85 4.97
N GLY A 139 -3.09 -5.58 4.76
CA GLY A 139 -2.44 -4.81 3.73
C GLY A 139 -3.04 -3.43 3.51
N LEU A 140 -2.46 -2.72 2.55
CA LEU A 140 -2.99 -1.48 2.01
C LEU A 140 -3.26 -1.65 0.52
N ARG A 141 -4.51 -1.46 0.11
CA ARG A 141 -4.87 -1.36 -1.31
C ARG A 141 -4.65 0.08 -1.76
N VAL A 142 -3.60 0.29 -2.55
CA VAL A 142 -3.20 1.61 -3.06
C VAL A 142 -3.52 1.68 -4.55
N ARG A 143 -4.38 2.63 -4.93
CA ARG A 143 -4.58 3.01 -6.33
C ARG A 143 -3.85 4.30 -6.60
N TYR A 144 -3.11 4.37 -7.70
CA TYR A 144 -2.25 5.51 -8.01
C TYR A 144 -2.16 5.81 -9.51
N THR A 145 -1.63 6.99 -9.83
CA THR A 145 -1.27 7.41 -11.18
C THR A 145 0.17 7.90 -11.17
N ARG A 146 0.99 7.44 -12.11
CA ARG A 146 2.36 7.95 -12.32
C ARG A 146 2.32 9.24 -13.14
N ASP A 147 3.38 10.03 -13.06
CA ASP A 147 3.47 11.31 -13.75
C ASP A 147 3.57 11.18 -15.29
N ALA A 148 3.65 12.33 -15.99
CA ALA A 148 3.73 12.38 -17.45
C ALA A 148 4.94 11.63 -18.03
N ARG A 149 6.03 11.47 -17.27
CA ARG A 149 7.20 10.68 -17.69
C ARG A 149 6.87 9.19 -17.82
N HIS A 150 5.75 8.76 -17.24
CA HIS A 150 5.22 7.41 -17.30
C HIS A 150 3.87 7.37 -18.02
N LEU A 151 3.60 8.30 -18.95
CA LEU A 151 2.40 8.32 -19.78
C LEU A 151 1.08 8.27 -18.98
N TRP A 152 1.06 8.81 -17.76
CA TRP A 152 -0.11 8.76 -16.87
C TRP A 152 -0.61 7.35 -16.58
N GLN A 153 0.30 6.37 -16.53
CA GLN A 153 -0.01 5.01 -16.12
C GLN A 153 -0.77 4.99 -14.79
N THR A 154 -1.87 4.25 -14.75
CA THR A 154 -2.62 3.98 -13.53
C THR A 154 -2.37 2.57 -13.06
N GLY A 155 -2.26 2.37 -11.75
CA GLY A 155 -2.11 1.05 -11.15
C GLY A 155 -2.91 0.92 -9.86
N THR A 156 -3.22 -0.33 -9.52
CA THR A 156 -3.73 -0.72 -8.20
C THR A 156 -2.81 -1.79 -7.66
N GLN A 157 -2.33 -1.62 -6.44
CA GLN A 157 -1.42 -2.55 -5.79
C GLN A 157 -1.92 -2.84 -4.37
N LEU A 158 -1.90 -4.12 -3.98
CA LEU A 158 -2.03 -4.52 -2.58
C LEU A 158 -0.62 -4.61 -2.01
N VAL A 159 -0.29 -3.72 -1.07
CA VAL A 159 0.93 -3.80 -0.28
C VAL A 159 0.62 -4.73 0.91
N PRO A 160 1.25 -5.90 1.01
CA PRO A 160 0.99 -6.82 2.11
C PRO A 160 1.61 -6.28 3.40
N VAL A 161 0.86 -6.35 4.49
CA VAL A 161 1.26 -5.85 5.82
C VAL A 161 0.56 -6.72 6.83
N ALA A 162 1.20 -7.12 7.92
CA ALA A 162 0.54 -7.91 8.93
C ALA A 162 0.64 -7.22 10.28
N VAL A 163 -0.23 -6.23 10.51
CA VAL A 163 -0.33 -5.55 11.80
C VAL A 163 -1.46 -6.16 12.61
N ARG A 164 -1.17 -6.58 13.84
CA ARG A 164 -2.17 -7.01 14.81
C ARG A 164 -2.10 -6.11 16.04
N VAL A 165 -3.17 -5.38 16.33
CA VAL A 165 -3.30 -4.60 17.57
C VAL A 165 -4.19 -5.35 18.54
N ILE A 166 -3.64 -5.76 19.67
CA ILE A 166 -4.31 -6.54 20.71
C ILE A 166 -4.79 -5.59 21.80
N THR A 167 -6.09 -5.58 22.04
CA THR A 167 -6.74 -4.71 23.03
C THR A 167 -7.32 -5.55 24.18
N PRO A 168 -6.69 -5.55 25.38
CA PRO A 168 -7.09 -6.39 26.51
C PRO A 168 -8.41 -5.96 27.19
#